data_AF-A0A077X1K4-F1
#
_entry.id   AF-A0A077X1K4-F1
#
_cell.length_a   1.000
_cell.length_b   1.000
_cell.length_c   1.000
_cell.angle_alpha   90.00
_cell.angle_beta   90.00
_cell.angle_gamma   90.00
#
_symmetry.space_group_name_H-M   'P 1'
#
loop_
_entity.id
_entity.type
_entity.pdbx_description
1 polymer ?
#
loop_
_entity_poly.entity_id
_entity_poly.type
_entity_poly.pdbx_seq_one_letter_code
_entity_poly.pdbx_strand_id
1 'polypeptide(L)'
;MQSAAMKGTVFLDFTDPAAAAQAYNQLQQLGQYGDAYKKIRVDYAKPNPSRDITKTTLDQHAESNPTPIAPHLGIEYPANPHLRYRYPDPTPEILNNMMHAIATVPRLYVQTLHLMNKMNLPPPFGPVQNDSIPDSLKAGDKRKHDQLVASDESELESDEDEKQKEKNKQATKSKILAAANERKRLFLRNQKR
;
A
#
# COMPACT_ATOMS: atom_id res chain seq x y z
N MET A 1 4.54 37.04 12.16
CA MET A 1 5.71 37.94 12.25
C MET A 1 5.50 39.07 11.24
N GLN A 2 5.24 40.30 11.70
CA GLN A 2 5.18 41.46 10.81
C GLN A 2 6.61 41.77 10.33
N SER A 3 6.87 41.62 9.03
CA SER A 3 8.12 42.10 8.45
C SER A 3 8.12 43.63 8.48
N ALA A 4 9.29 44.23 8.72
CA ALA A 4 9.46 45.67 8.92
C ALA A 4 9.10 46.56 7.71
N ALA A 5 8.55 46.00 6.62
CA ALA A 5 8.32 46.67 5.35
C ALA A 5 6.89 47.24 5.14
N MET A 6 5.96 47.08 6.09
CA MET A 6 4.52 47.38 5.89
C MET A 6 3.83 48.04 7.10
N LYS A 7 4.44 49.07 7.72
CA LYS A 7 3.81 49.82 8.82
C LYS A 7 2.68 50.71 8.28
N GLY A 8 1.47 50.56 8.81
CA GLY A 8 0.30 51.36 8.42
C GLY A 8 -0.51 50.79 7.26
N THR A 9 -0.32 49.52 6.91
CA THR A 9 -1.15 48.78 5.94
C THR A 9 -1.75 47.55 6.60
N VAL A 10 -3.02 47.25 6.31
CA VAL A 10 -3.77 46.11 6.85
C VAL A 10 -4.42 45.35 5.71
N PHE A 11 -4.47 44.03 5.82
CA PHE A 11 -5.22 43.16 4.90
C PHE A 11 -6.48 42.66 5.60
N LEU A 12 -7.59 42.69 4.88
CA LEU A 12 -8.88 42.19 5.32
C LEU A 12 -9.27 41.04 4.38
N ASP A 13 -9.60 39.90 4.96
CA ASP A 13 -10.14 38.75 4.23
C ASP A 13 -11.65 38.70 4.47
N PHE A 14 -12.42 38.48 3.40
CA PHE A 14 -13.88 38.36 3.43
C PHE A 14 -14.30 36.97 2.96
N THR A 15 -15.38 36.45 3.52
CA THR A 15 -15.96 35.16 3.14
C THR A 15 -16.72 35.22 1.81
N ASP A 16 -17.33 36.37 1.50
CA ASP A 16 -18.14 36.60 0.29
C ASP A 16 -17.59 37.80 -0.50
N PRO A 17 -17.41 37.68 -1.84
CA PRO A 17 -17.08 38.83 -2.69
C PRO A 17 -18.06 40.00 -2.57
N ALA A 18 -19.36 39.75 -2.32
CA ALA A 18 -20.34 40.82 -2.16
C ALA A 18 -20.07 41.67 -0.90
N ALA A 19 -19.70 41.02 0.20
CA ALA A 19 -19.34 41.69 1.45
C ALA A 19 -18.04 42.53 1.29
N ALA A 20 -17.06 42.01 0.54
CA ALA A 20 -15.83 42.74 0.22
C ALA A 20 -16.11 44.02 -0.58
N ALA A 21 -17.01 43.95 -1.56
CA ALA A 21 -17.40 45.11 -2.38
C ALA A 21 -18.13 46.18 -1.56
N GLN A 22 -19.00 45.78 -0.62
CA GLN A 22 -19.66 46.72 0.28
C GLN A 22 -18.66 47.41 1.21
N ALA A 23 -17.74 46.65 1.81
CA ALA A 23 -16.70 47.19 2.68
C ALA A 23 -15.77 48.15 1.93
N TYR A 24 -15.42 47.84 0.68
CA TYR A 24 -14.63 48.72 -0.19
C TYR A 24 -15.26 50.11 -0.33
N ASN A 25 -16.56 50.15 -0.65
CA ASN A 25 -17.30 51.39 -0.84
C ASN A 25 -17.40 52.21 0.46
N GLN A 26 -17.62 51.55 1.60
CA GLN A 26 -17.73 52.21 2.90
C GLN A 26 -16.38 52.79 3.36
N LEU A 27 -15.31 52.01 3.24
CA LEU A 27 -13.97 52.42 3.69
C LEU A 27 -13.38 53.53 2.80
N GLN A 28 -13.73 53.56 1.52
CA GLN A 28 -13.27 54.62 0.61
C GLN A 28 -13.91 55.99 0.90
N GLN A 29 -15.09 56.00 1.53
CA GLN A 29 -15.78 57.21 1.97
C GLN A 29 -15.20 57.78 3.28
N LEU A 30 -14.39 57.00 4.01
CA LEU A 30 -13.68 57.47 5.19
C LEU A 30 -12.49 58.35 4.76
N GLY A 31 -12.78 59.63 4.56
CA GLY A 31 -11.82 60.58 4.02
C GLY A 31 -10.64 60.88 4.94
N GLN A 32 -10.80 60.78 6.27
CA GLN A 32 -9.81 61.26 7.25
C GLN A 32 -9.90 60.46 8.56
N TYR A 33 -8.76 59.99 9.08
CA TYR A 33 -8.69 59.25 10.34
C TYR A 33 -7.52 59.78 11.21
N GLY A 34 -7.84 60.23 12.43
CA GLY A 34 -6.89 60.73 13.44
C GLY A 34 -6.36 62.15 13.20
N ASP A 35 -5.59 62.65 14.18
CA ASP A 35 -5.01 64.02 14.22
C ASP A 35 -4.05 64.35 13.07
N ALA A 36 -3.67 63.36 12.25
CA ALA A 36 -2.66 63.48 11.20
C ALA A 36 -3.20 63.47 9.76
N TYR A 37 -4.51 63.71 9.55
CA TYR A 37 -5.12 63.97 8.23
C TYR A 37 -4.71 63.00 7.09
N LYS A 38 -4.47 61.72 7.40
CA LYS A 38 -4.00 60.76 6.39
C LYS A 38 -5.18 60.00 5.80
N LYS A 39 -5.45 60.24 4.51
CA LYS A 39 -6.49 59.53 3.76
C LYS A 39 -6.17 58.04 3.66
N ILE A 40 -7.14 57.19 3.96
CA ILE A 40 -7.01 55.74 3.82
C ILE A 40 -7.09 55.39 2.33
N ARG A 41 -6.14 54.59 1.84
CA ARG A 41 -6.19 54.00 0.50
C ARG A 41 -6.69 52.56 0.63
N VAL A 42 -7.72 52.22 -0.12
CA VAL A 42 -8.32 50.88 -0.18
C VAL A 42 -8.17 50.37 -1.60
N ASP A 43 -7.52 49.22 -1.75
CA ASP A 43 -7.29 48.55 -3.04
C ASP A 43 -7.58 47.06 -2.89
N TYR A 44 -8.05 46.41 -3.97
CA TYR A 44 -8.17 44.95 -3.98
C TYR A 44 -6.80 44.28 -3.95
N ALA A 45 -6.70 43.19 -3.20
CA ALA A 45 -5.48 42.40 -3.14
C ALA A 45 -5.19 41.75 -4.50
N LYS A 46 -3.93 41.85 -4.96
CA LYS A 46 -3.48 41.08 -6.12
C LYS A 46 -3.40 39.60 -5.74
N PRO A 47 -3.83 38.66 -6.61
CA PRO A 47 -3.66 37.24 -6.35
C PRO A 47 -2.17 36.96 -6.16
N ASN A 48 -1.81 36.41 -5.01
CA ASN A 48 -0.44 36.06 -4.68
C ASN A 48 -0.27 34.55 -4.92
N PRO A 49 0.55 34.13 -5.91
CA PRO A 49 0.70 32.72 -6.24
C PRO A 49 1.21 31.88 -5.07
N SER A 50 1.88 32.47 -4.08
CA SER A 50 2.36 31.74 -2.89
C SER A 50 1.30 31.56 -1.80
N ARG A 51 0.24 32.38 -1.76
CA ARG A 51 -0.89 32.22 -0.82
C ARG A 51 -1.94 31.23 -1.33
N ASP A 52 -2.05 31.10 -2.65
CA ASP A 52 -2.98 30.15 -3.25
C ASP A 52 -2.53 28.70 -3.02
N ILE A 53 -1.23 28.43 -2.83
CA ILE A 53 -0.71 27.09 -2.52
C ILE A 53 -1.20 26.59 -1.14
N THR A 54 -1.34 27.49 -0.16
CA THR A 54 -1.79 27.12 1.19
C THR A 54 -3.30 27.04 1.35
N LYS A 55 -4.09 27.65 0.44
CA LYS A 55 -5.55 27.48 0.40
C LYS A 55 -5.99 26.34 -0.53
N THR A 56 -5.24 26.07 -1.60
CA THR A 56 -5.58 25.01 -2.56
C THR A 56 -5.36 23.60 -2.00
N THR A 57 -4.59 23.43 -0.92
CA THR A 57 -4.30 22.09 -0.35
C THR A 57 -5.13 21.72 0.87
N LEU A 58 -5.94 22.64 1.43
CA LEU A 58 -6.78 22.36 2.61
C LEU A 58 -8.29 22.57 2.39
N ASP A 59 -8.72 23.29 1.35
CA ASP A 59 -10.14 23.62 1.12
C ASP A 59 -10.71 23.10 -0.22
N GLN A 60 -10.26 21.94 -0.73
CA GLN A 60 -10.93 21.24 -1.86
C GLN A 60 -11.94 20.17 -1.42
N HIS A 61 -12.29 20.08 -0.14
CA HIS A 61 -13.27 19.12 0.40
C HIS A 61 -14.48 19.76 1.10
N ALA A 62 -14.92 20.92 0.65
CA ALA A 62 -16.27 21.45 0.90
C ALA A 62 -16.72 22.07 -0.43
N GLU A 63 -17.79 21.70 -1.12
CA GLU A 63 -19.06 21.06 -0.77
C GLU A 63 -19.51 20.21 -1.97
N SER A 64 -19.14 18.93 -2.02
CA SER A 64 -19.83 17.97 -2.89
C SER A 64 -20.52 17.00 -1.97
N ASN A 65 -21.85 16.88 -2.07
CA ASN A 65 -22.60 15.87 -1.35
C ASN A 65 -21.93 14.52 -1.59
N PRO A 66 -21.37 13.88 -0.57
CA PRO A 66 -20.54 12.71 -0.77
C PRO A 66 -21.44 11.55 -1.22
N THR A 67 -21.06 10.88 -2.31
CA THR A 67 -21.87 9.80 -2.90
C THR A 67 -22.04 8.65 -1.89
N PRO A 68 -23.25 8.10 -1.71
CA PRO A 68 -23.45 6.96 -0.82
C PRO A 68 -22.63 5.76 -1.28
N ILE A 69 -22.14 4.96 -0.32
CA ILE A 69 -21.22 3.83 -0.58
C ILE A 69 -21.88 2.79 -1.50
N ALA A 70 -23.14 2.45 -1.21
CA ALA A 70 -23.89 1.47 -1.99
C ALA A 70 -25.40 1.73 -1.82
N PRO A 71 -25.97 2.69 -2.57
CA PRO A 71 -27.41 3.00 -2.50
C PRO A 71 -28.27 1.78 -2.80
N HIS A 72 -27.83 0.91 -3.71
CA HIS A 72 -28.54 -0.30 -4.10
C HIS A 72 -28.59 -1.38 -2.99
N LEU A 73 -27.78 -1.25 -1.93
CA LEU A 73 -27.81 -2.11 -0.75
C LEU A 73 -28.47 -1.42 0.46
N GLY A 74 -29.09 -0.24 0.27
CA GLY A 74 -29.63 0.57 1.37
C GLY A 74 -28.56 1.25 2.23
N ILE A 75 -27.31 1.33 1.75
CA ILE A 75 -26.24 2.05 2.43
C ILE A 75 -26.22 3.49 1.94
N GLU A 76 -26.97 4.34 2.65
CA GLU A 76 -27.22 5.75 2.28
C GLU A 76 -26.16 6.73 2.79
N TYR A 77 -25.26 6.28 3.67
CA TYR A 77 -24.18 7.13 4.16
C TYR A 77 -22.96 7.09 3.22
N PRO A 78 -22.23 8.21 3.09
CA PRO A 78 -20.99 8.27 2.34
C PRO A 78 -19.84 7.54 3.02
N ALA A 79 -18.81 7.17 2.25
CA ALA A 79 -17.55 6.69 2.81
C ALA A 79 -16.91 7.80 3.65
N ASN A 80 -16.51 7.48 4.88
CA ASN A 80 -15.78 8.44 5.72
C ASN A 80 -14.42 8.76 5.05
N PRO A 81 -14.18 10.01 4.62
CA PRO A 81 -12.93 10.38 3.92
C PRO A 81 -11.69 10.28 4.82
N HIS A 82 -11.88 10.27 6.15
CA HIS A 82 -10.80 10.13 7.11
C HIS A 82 -10.47 8.66 7.42
N LEU A 83 -11.30 7.71 6.96
CA LEU A 83 -11.02 6.30 7.11
C LEU A 83 -9.93 5.88 6.14
N ARG A 84 -8.78 5.47 6.68
CA ARG A 84 -7.65 4.97 5.90
C ARG A 84 -7.33 3.57 6.37
N TYR A 85 -7.27 2.63 5.43
CA TYR A 85 -6.70 1.32 5.73
C TYR A 85 -5.19 1.45 5.87
N ARG A 86 -4.66 0.91 6.97
CA ARG A 86 -3.23 0.63 7.07
C ARG A 86 -2.98 -0.65 6.28
N TYR A 87 -2.27 -0.55 5.17
CA TYR A 87 -1.85 -1.72 4.40
C TYR A 87 -0.71 -2.44 5.15
N PRO A 88 -0.89 -3.70 5.56
CA PRO A 88 0.22 -4.51 6.06
C PRO A 88 1.17 -4.89 4.91
N ASP A 89 2.36 -5.37 5.25
CA ASP A 89 3.31 -5.91 4.28
C ASP A 89 2.70 -7.11 3.54
N PRO A 90 3.08 -7.32 2.26
CA PRO A 90 2.53 -8.42 1.46
C PRO A 90 2.93 -9.77 2.05
N THR A 91 1.96 -10.48 2.63
CA THR A 91 2.12 -11.88 3.06
C THR A 91 1.51 -12.82 2.03
N PRO A 92 1.96 -14.09 1.95
CA PRO A 92 1.38 -15.07 1.02
C PRO A 92 -0.14 -15.25 1.22
N GLU A 93 -0.62 -15.18 2.46
CA GLU A 93 -2.05 -15.27 2.77
C GLU A 93 -2.84 -14.08 2.19
N ILE A 94 -2.32 -12.86 2.34
CA ILE A 94 -2.94 -11.65 1.79
C ILE A 94 -2.99 -11.72 0.25
N LEU A 95 -1.90 -12.16 -0.39
CA LEU A 95 -1.85 -12.31 -1.84
C LEU A 95 -2.84 -13.37 -2.33
N ASN A 96 -3.01 -14.46 -1.60
CA ASN A 96 -3.98 -15.49 -1.94
C ASN A 96 -5.43 -14.99 -1.79
N ASN A 97 -5.72 -14.23 -0.73
CA ASN A 97 -7.03 -13.59 -0.55
C ASN A 97 -7.34 -12.58 -1.67
N MET A 98 -6.33 -11.82 -2.12
CA MET A 98 -6.47 -10.95 -3.29
C MET A 98 -6.77 -11.76 -4.56
N MET A 99 -6.08 -12.89 -4.77
CA MET A 99 -6.33 -13.77 -5.92
C MET A 99 -7.77 -14.29 -5.92
N HIS A 100 -8.27 -14.78 -4.77
CA HIS A 100 -9.66 -15.23 -4.63
C HIS A 100 -10.67 -14.09 -4.91
N ALA A 101 -10.40 -12.88 -4.42
CA ALA A 101 -11.25 -11.71 -4.69
C ALA A 101 -11.29 -11.33 -6.18
N ILE A 102 -10.13 -11.36 -6.85
CA ILE A 102 -10.03 -11.09 -8.29
C ILE A 102 -10.78 -12.15 -9.10
N ALA A 103 -10.66 -13.43 -8.72
CA ALA A 103 -11.34 -14.53 -9.40
C ALA A 103 -12.87 -14.48 -9.24
N THR A 104 -13.36 -13.96 -8.11
CA THR A 104 -14.81 -13.89 -7.81
C THR A 104 -15.48 -12.66 -8.39
N VAL A 105 -14.76 -11.54 -8.57
CA VAL A 105 -15.32 -10.27 -9.02
C VAL A 105 -14.77 -9.86 -10.40
N PRO A 106 -15.51 -10.08 -11.50
CA PRO A 106 -15.01 -9.81 -12.85
C PRO A 106 -14.62 -8.35 -13.10
N ARG A 107 -15.34 -7.40 -12.49
CA ARG A 107 -15.02 -5.97 -12.62
C ARG A 107 -13.69 -5.61 -11.96
N LEU A 108 -13.35 -6.28 -10.85
CA LEU A 108 -12.08 -6.08 -10.15
C LEU A 108 -10.92 -6.59 -11.00
N TYR A 109 -11.06 -7.77 -11.63
CA TYR A 109 -10.06 -8.30 -12.56
C TYR A 109 -9.70 -7.31 -13.68
N VAL A 110 -10.71 -6.74 -14.35
CA VAL A 110 -10.48 -5.76 -15.43
C VAL A 110 -9.79 -4.50 -14.88
N GLN A 111 -10.19 -4.03 -13.71
CA GLN A 111 -9.55 -2.88 -13.07
C GLN A 111 -8.08 -3.14 -12.72
N THR A 112 -7.75 -4.33 -12.21
CA THR A 112 -6.36 -4.71 -11.94
C THR A 112 -5.54 -4.72 -13.24
N LEU A 113 -6.07 -5.27 -14.34
CA LEU A 113 -5.40 -5.24 -15.65
C LEU A 113 -5.18 -3.80 -16.16
N HIS A 114 -6.20 -2.95 -16.05
CA HIS A 114 -6.07 -1.54 -16.42
C HIS A 114 -5.03 -0.81 -15.57
N LEU A 115 -4.97 -1.12 -14.27
CA LEU A 115 -3.97 -0.56 -13.37
C LEU A 115 -2.57 -1.03 -13.75
N MET A 116 -2.37 -2.32 -14.03
CA MET A 116 -1.09 -2.84 -14.50
C MET A 116 -0.62 -2.13 -15.77
N ASN A 117 -1.52 -1.94 -16.74
CA ASN A 117 -1.23 -1.17 -17.95
C ASN A 117 -0.87 0.29 -17.64
N LYS A 118 -1.62 0.95 -16.74
CA LYS A 118 -1.34 2.34 -16.32
C LYS A 118 0.03 2.50 -15.65
N MET A 119 0.48 1.46 -14.96
CA MET A 119 1.78 1.39 -14.29
C MET A 119 2.90 0.89 -15.22
N ASN A 120 2.63 0.68 -16.52
CA ASN A 120 3.55 0.13 -17.52
C ASN A 120 4.19 -1.21 -17.09
N LEU A 121 3.44 -2.02 -16.34
CA LEU A 121 3.88 -3.35 -15.95
C LEU A 121 3.70 -4.34 -17.09
N PRO A 122 4.54 -5.39 -17.18
CA PRO A 122 4.33 -6.44 -18.16
C PRO A 122 2.95 -7.10 -17.95
N PRO A 123 2.25 -7.45 -19.04
CA PRO A 123 0.92 -8.03 -18.94
C PRO A 123 0.98 -9.43 -18.29
N PRO A 124 0.05 -9.76 -17.37
CA PRO A 124 0.08 -11.00 -16.60
C PRO A 124 -0.46 -12.22 -17.37
N PHE A 125 -0.46 -12.18 -18.71
CA PHE A 125 -1.00 -13.25 -19.56
C PHE A 125 0.01 -14.37 -19.83
N GLY A 126 1.28 -14.14 -19.51
CA GLY A 126 2.36 -15.10 -19.70
C GLY A 126 2.48 -16.11 -18.55
N PRO A 127 3.31 -17.15 -18.71
CA PRO A 127 3.63 -18.07 -17.62
C PRO A 127 4.31 -17.33 -16.46
N VAL A 128 4.10 -17.83 -15.24
CA VAL A 128 4.69 -17.24 -14.02
C VAL A 128 6.22 -17.25 -14.14
N GLN A 129 6.81 -16.05 -14.15
CA GLN A 129 8.27 -15.89 -14.16
C GLN A 129 8.79 -15.95 -12.72
N ASN A 130 9.53 -17.01 -12.38
CA ASN A 130 10.06 -17.24 -11.04
C ASN A 130 11.02 -16.14 -10.56
N ASP A 131 11.62 -15.39 -11.50
CA ASP A 131 12.56 -14.29 -11.20
C ASP A 131 11.86 -13.04 -10.64
N SER A 132 10.53 -12.95 -10.79
CA SER A 132 9.73 -11.80 -10.33
C SER A 132 9.25 -11.91 -8.88
N ILE A 133 9.58 -13.00 -8.17
CA ILE A 133 9.18 -13.20 -6.77
C ILE A 133 10.16 -12.44 -5.86
N PRO A 134 9.70 -11.43 -5.10
CA PRO A 134 10.58 -10.69 -4.19
C PRO A 134 11.18 -11.60 -3.13
N ASP A 135 12.42 -11.35 -2.72
CA ASP A 135 13.16 -12.17 -1.74
C ASP A 135 12.41 -12.34 -0.41
N SER A 136 11.60 -11.36 -0.01
CA SER A 136 10.74 -11.44 1.18
C SER A 136 9.72 -12.57 1.14
N LEU A 137 9.38 -13.07 -0.05
CA LEU A 137 8.44 -14.17 -0.28
C LEU A 137 9.15 -15.49 -0.64
N LYS A 138 10.48 -15.47 -0.84
CA LYS A 138 11.25 -16.70 -1.06
C LYS A 138 11.35 -17.43 0.28
N ALA A 139 10.70 -18.58 0.37
CA ALA A 139 10.77 -19.46 1.52
C ALA A 139 12.23 -19.84 1.82
N GLY A 140 12.84 -19.26 2.86
CA GLY A 140 14.24 -19.56 3.19
C GLY A 140 14.80 -19.04 4.51
N ASP A 141 14.28 -17.95 5.11
CA ASP A 141 14.94 -17.34 6.29
C ASP A 141 14.13 -17.41 7.60
N LYS A 142 13.48 -18.55 7.83
CA LYS A 142 12.94 -18.92 9.16
C LYS A 142 13.01 -20.43 9.32
N ARG A 143 14.15 -20.97 9.79
CA ARG A 143 14.26 -22.30 10.43
C ARG A 143 15.70 -22.67 10.89
N LYS A 144 16.41 -21.77 11.59
CA LYS A 144 17.62 -22.18 12.35
C LYS A 144 17.41 -22.30 13.86
N HIS A 145 16.29 -21.82 14.41
CA HIS A 145 16.07 -21.88 15.86
C HIS A 145 15.30 -23.15 16.34
N ASP A 146 14.36 -23.67 15.55
CA ASP A 146 13.45 -24.75 16.04
C ASP A 146 13.95 -26.18 15.84
N GLN A 147 15.13 -26.39 15.26
CA GLN A 147 15.62 -27.74 14.96
C GLN A 147 16.18 -28.47 16.20
N LEU A 148 16.29 -27.79 17.35
CA LEU A 148 16.80 -28.36 18.60
C LEU A 148 15.71 -28.89 19.53
N VAL A 149 14.42 -28.68 19.22
CA VAL A 149 13.30 -29.04 20.12
C VAL A 149 12.42 -30.17 19.56
N ALA A 150 12.63 -30.59 18.31
CA ALA A 150 11.80 -31.59 17.64
C ALA A 150 12.30 -33.06 17.77
N SER A 151 13.17 -33.34 18.74
CA SER A 151 13.80 -34.66 18.91
C SER A 151 13.21 -35.53 20.02
N ASP A 152 12.16 -35.11 20.72
CA ASP A 152 11.64 -35.90 21.84
C ASP A 152 10.11 -35.80 21.94
N GLU A 153 9.45 -36.96 21.90
CA GLU A 153 8.01 -37.22 22.05
C GLU A 153 7.06 -37.02 20.84
N SER A 154 6.70 -38.12 20.18
CA SER A 154 5.36 -38.74 20.33
C SER A 154 5.15 -39.84 19.28
N GLU A 155 5.28 -41.09 19.73
CA GLU A 155 4.74 -42.29 19.08
C GLU A 155 3.22 -42.36 19.34
N LEU A 156 2.41 -42.64 18.33
CA LEU A 156 1.16 -43.40 18.44
C LEU A 156 0.64 -43.80 17.04
N GLU A 157 0.30 -45.07 16.92
CA GLU A 157 0.01 -45.83 15.70
C GLU A 157 -1.40 -45.58 15.12
N SER A 158 -1.53 -45.72 13.80
CA SER A 158 -2.77 -46.19 13.18
C SER A 158 -2.41 -47.29 12.19
N ASP A 159 -2.75 -48.49 12.62
CA ASP A 159 -2.42 -49.82 12.11
C ASP A 159 -3.21 -50.15 10.82
N GLU A 160 -2.51 -50.56 9.74
CA GLU A 160 -2.94 -51.50 8.68
C GLU A 160 -2.13 -51.39 7.36
N ASP A 161 -1.38 -50.31 7.12
CA ASP A 161 -0.67 -50.07 5.85
C ASP A 161 0.89 -50.22 5.91
N GLU A 162 1.45 -50.65 7.04
CA GLU A 162 2.91 -50.55 7.31
C GLU A 162 3.76 -51.66 6.68
N LYS A 163 3.30 -52.92 6.64
CA LYS A 163 4.14 -54.05 6.19
C LYS A 163 4.63 -53.92 4.75
N GLN A 164 3.86 -53.27 3.88
CA GLN A 164 4.24 -53.06 2.48
C GLN A 164 5.23 -51.90 2.34
N LYS A 165 5.05 -50.83 3.13
CA LYS A 165 5.92 -49.65 3.11
C LYS A 165 7.28 -49.93 3.76
N GLU A 166 7.35 -50.73 4.81
CA GLU A 166 8.62 -51.11 5.45
C GLU A 166 9.50 -51.97 4.54
N LYS A 167 8.92 -52.98 3.88
CA LYS A 167 9.67 -53.82 2.91
C LYS A 167 10.23 -52.98 1.76
N ASN A 168 9.46 -52.02 1.26
CA ASN A 168 9.90 -51.12 0.21
C ASN A 168 11.00 -50.15 0.70
N LYS A 169 10.90 -49.61 1.92
CA LYS A 169 11.93 -48.76 2.54
C LYS A 169 13.24 -49.50 2.82
N GLN A 170 13.16 -50.76 3.26
CA GLN A 170 14.35 -51.59 3.51
C GLN A 170 15.02 -52.03 2.20
N ALA A 171 14.24 -52.36 1.17
CA ALA A 171 14.76 -52.74 -0.15
C ALA A 171 15.43 -51.58 -0.89
N THR A 172 14.94 -50.35 -0.74
CA THR A 172 15.59 -49.16 -1.34
C THR A 172 16.89 -48.83 -0.60
N LYS A 173 16.88 -48.88 0.74
CA LYS A 173 18.08 -48.63 1.56
C LYS A 173 19.20 -49.63 1.28
N SER A 174 18.88 -50.91 1.08
CA SER A 174 19.87 -51.95 0.77
C SER A 174 20.46 -51.82 -0.64
N LYS A 175 19.65 -51.47 -1.64
CA LYS A 175 20.13 -51.21 -3.01
C LYS A 175 21.08 -50.02 -3.10
N ILE A 176 20.77 -48.94 -2.38
CA ILE A 176 21.63 -47.74 -2.33
C ILE A 176 22.98 -48.07 -1.68
N LEU A 177 22.97 -48.84 -0.59
CA LEU A 177 24.20 -49.26 0.11
C LEU A 177 25.07 -50.18 -0.75
N ALA A 178 24.47 -51.11 -1.48
CA ALA A 178 25.18 -52.01 -2.39
C ALA A 178 25.87 -51.24 -3.54
N ALA A 179 25.16 -50.31 -4.16
CA ALA A 179 25.71 -49.46 -5.22
C ALA A 179 26.86 -48.56 -4.73
N ALA A 180 26.75 -48.05 -3.49
CA ALA A 180 27.82 -47.27 -2.87
C ALA A 180 29.08 -48.12 -2.61
N ASN A 181 28.92 -49.35 -2.12
CA ASN A 181 30.03 -50.26 -1.88
C ASN A 181 30.71 -50.71 -3.17
N GLU A 182 29.96 -50.95 -4.24
CA GLU A 182 30.51 -51.32 -5.53
C GLU A 182 31.31 -50.17 -6.16
N ARG A 183 30.78 -48.94 -6.11
CA ARG A 183 31.51 -47.73 -6.51
C ARG A 183 32.82 -47.57 -5.73
N LYS A 184 32.79 -47.79 -4.41
CA LYS A 184 33.99 -47.71 -3.56
C LYS A 184 35.01 -48.78 -3.95
N ARG A 185 34.56 -50.00 -4.29
CA ARG A 185 35.44 -51.11 -4.70
C ARG A 185 36.08 -50.87 -6.07
N LEU A 186 35.32 -50.32 -7.03
CA LEU A 186 35.84 -49.92 -8.34
C LEU A 186 36.85 -48.78 -8.22
N PHE A 187 36.57 -47.79 -7.37
CA PHE A 187 37.50 -46.70 -7.08
C PHE A 187 38.83 -47.22 -6.52
N LEU A 188 38.79 -48.11 -5.53
CA LEU A 188 39.98 -48.75 -4.95
C LEU A 188 40.73 -49.64 -5.95
N ARG A 189 40.02 -50.31 -6.86
CA ARG A 189 40.62 -51.14 -7.91
C ARG A 189 41.33 -50.30 -8.98
N ASN A 190 40.79 -49.12 -9.30
CA ASN A 190 41.38 -48.21 -10.28
C ASN A 190 42.57 -47.42 -9.72
N GLN A 191 42.71 -47.29 -8.39
CA GLN A 191 43.90 -46.69 -7.76
C GLN A 191 45.12 -47.62 -7.67
N LYS A 192 44.96 -48.94 -7.93
CA LYS A 192 46.04 -49.93 -7.84
C LYS A 192 46.62 -50.36 -9.20
N ARG A 193 46.32 -49.64 -10.27
CA ARG A 193 46.97 -49.76 -11.59
C ARG A 193 47.77 -48.51 -11.88
#